data_AF-A0A9R0Z2M8-F1
#
_entry.id   AF-A0A9R0Z2M8-F1
#
_cell.length_a   1.000
_cell.length_b   1.000
_cell.length_c   1.000
_cell.angle_alpha   90.00
_cell.angle_beta   90.00
_cell.angle_gamma   90.00
#
_symmetry.space_group_name_H-M   'P 1'
#
loop_
_entity.id
_entity.type
_entity.pdbx_description
1 polymer ?
#
loop_
_entity_poly.entity_id
_entity_poly.type
_entity_poly.pdbx_seq_one_letter_code
_entity_poly.pdbx_strand_id
1 'polypeptide(L)'
;MLGVLLLLLLLMPLPATATAQLCGSGGSYVANGTYESNLAALASTLPANASSSPQLFAAATAGQSPDAVHALALCRGDFANDTACRDCVAASFQHAQRTCPSDKAATVYYEYDNDQRPGCVLGFSGDDGFLNPAANLTGNGTLFQAWNTGNISGVASVIAAGVHELLTATSEDAAANVTRRYATVVMDSAPTLYSLAQCTPDLSAGDCQACLQRLIGMVNATTSVRLGGRIFVLRCNVRFETFMFFDHPMRRISPSSNAPAPPTGKSTLWFLSPSIRRCTNTIERLQIHLLVVVPILI
;
A
#
# COMPACT_ATOMS: atom_id res chain seq x y z
N MET A 1 -23.09 34.38 25.42
CA MET A 1 -21.87 34.48 24.58
C MET A 1 -20.83 33.40 24.87
N LEU A 2 -20.64 32.96 26.12
CA LEU A 2 -19.73 31.84 26.44
C LEU A 2 -20.09 30.50 25.77
N GLY A 3 -21.39 30.16 25.68
CA GLY A 3 -21.84 28.88 25.09
C GLY A 3 -21.63 28.76 23.57
N VAL A 4 -21.66 29.87 22.83
CA VAL A 4 -21.39 29.89 21.38
C VAL A 4 -19.88 29.75 21.13
N LEU A 5 -19.04 30.32 21.99
CA LEU A 5 -17.59 30.19 21.93
C LEU A 5 -17.13 28.75 22.18
N LEU A 6 -17.79 28.03 23.09
CA LEU A 6 -17.51 26.61 23.38
C LEU A 6 -17.92 25.69 22.21
N LEU A 7 -19.03 26.00 21.51
CA LEU A 7 -19.47 25.27 20.33
C LEU A 7 -18.54 25.50 19.12
N LEU A 8 -17.99 26.71 18.97
CA LEU A 8 -16.99 27.03 17.93
C LEU A 8 -15.64 26.36 18.18
N LEU A 9 -15.26 26.13 19.44
CA LEU A 9 -14.06 25.36 19.80
C LEU A 9 -14.19 23.87 19.48
N LEU A 10 -15.41 23.31 19.50
CA LEU A 10 -15.70 21.92 19.10
C LEU A 10 -15.78 21.74 17.57
N LEU A 11 -15.85 22.83 16.81
CA LEU A 11 -15.82 22.86 15.34
C LEU A 11 -14.41 23.10 14.78
N MET A 12 -13.41 23.33 15.64
CA MET A 12 -12.02 23.37 15.20
C MET A 12 -11.61 21.94 14.84
N PRO A 13 -11.29 21.64 13.57
CA PRO A 13 -10.70 20.34 13.25
C PRO A 13 -9.46 20.18 14.11
N LEU A 14 -9.33 19.02 14.79
CA LEU A 14 -8.09 18.66 15.47
C LEU A 14 -6.92 18.91 14.51
N PRO A 15 -5.79 19.48 14.99
CA PRO A 15 -4.66 19.74 14.15
C PRO A 15 -4.21 18.42 13.57
N ALA A 16 -4.45 18.24 12.28
CA ALA A 16 -4.05 17.04 11.59
C ALA A 16 -2.53 16.96 11.58
N THR A 17 -1.97 15.90 12.17
CA THR A 17 -0.53 15.67 12.21
C THR A 17 -0.12 14.66 11.15
N ALA A 18 0.86 15.01 10.33
CA ALA A 18 1.43 14.05 9.38
C ALA A 18 2.03 12.86 10.15
N THR A 19 1.74 11.65 9.69
CA THR A 19 2.23 10.40 10.29
C THR A 19 3.73 10.24 10.10
N ALA A 20 4.25 10.73 8.97
CA ALA A 20 5.68 10.81 8.72
C ALA A 20 6.04 11.89 7.71
N GLN A 21 7.22 12.46 7.91
CA GLN A 21 7.91 13.30 6.93
C GLN A 21 9.35 12.79 6.74
N LEU A 22 9.79 12.71 5.48
CA LEU A 22 11.17 12.46 5.12
C LEU A 22 11.66 13.61 4.26
N CYS A 23 12.71 14.27 4.74
CA CYS A 23 13.43 15.26 3.95
C CYS A 23 14.46 14.54 3.08
N GLY A 24 14.50 14.84 1.78
CA GLY A 24 15.36 14.15 0.83
C GLY A 24 16.79 14.69 0.80
N SER A 25 17.70 13.96 0.15
CA SER A 25 19.13 14.29 0.09
C SER A 25 19.54 15.11 -1.14
N GLY A 26 18.58 15.65 -1.91
CA GLY A 26 18.80 16.39 -3.16
C GLY A 26 19.41 17.79 -3.00
N GLY A 27 19.86 18.14 -1.79
CA GLY A 27 20.36 19.46 -1.43
C GLY A 27 19.26 20.47 -1.13
N SER A 28 19.66 21.71 -0.88
CA SER A 28 18.75 22.81 -0.55
C SER A 28 18.61 23.80 -1.70
N TYR A 29 17.42 24.36 -1.88
CA TYR A 29 17.16 25.46 -2.80
C TYR A 29 17.41 26.82 -2.14
N VAL A 30 17.64 27.84 -2.97
CA VAL A 30 17.81 29.22 -2.52
C VAL A 30 16.44 29.85 -2.27
N ALA A 31 16.28 30.48 -1.10
CA ALA A 31 15.07 31.21 -0.76
C ALA A 31 14.78 32.34 -1.76
N ASN A 32 13.52 32.53 -2.11
CA ASN A 32 13.01 33.38 -3.18
C ASN A 32 13.59 33.05 -4.57
N GLY A 33 14.07 31.82 -4.76
CA GLY A 33 14.61 31.32 -6.02
C GLY A 33 13.57 30.74 -6.96
N THR A 34 14.00 30.39 -8.17
CA THR A 34 13.16 29.78 -9.20
C THR A 34 12.59 28.44 -8.75
N TYR A 35 13.40 27.59 -8.09
CA TYR A 35 12.95 26.30 -7.56
C TYR A 35 11.78 26.47 -6.57
N GLU A 36 11.88 27.43 -5.63
CA GLU A 36 10.81 27.70 -4.66
C GLU A 36 9.53 28.18 -5.36
N SER A 37 9.66 29.04 -6.36
CA SER A 37 8.52 29.52 -7.16
C SER A 37 7.85 28.37 -7.93
N ASN A 38 8.65 27.45 -8.49
CA ASN A 38 8.14 26.26 -9.18
C ASN A 38 7.44 25.29 -8.21
N LEU A 39 7.99 25.10 -7.00
CA LEU A 39 7.36 24.32 -5.94
C LEU A 39 6.03 24.94 -5.50
N ALA A 40 5.96 26.28 -5.35
CA ALA A 40 4.72 26.99 -5.03
C ALA A 40 3.67 26.84 -6.14
N ALA A 41 4.08 26.86 -7.41
CA ALA A 41 3.19 26.61 -8.54
C ALA A 41 2.56 25.21 -8.47
N LEU A 42 3.35 24.18 -8.14
CA LEU A 42 2.83 22.82 -7.94
C LEU A 42 1.92 22.73 -6.71
N ALA A 43 2.29 23.36 -5.60
CA ALA A 43 1.48 23.39 -4.38
C ALA A 43 0.09 24.03 -4.60
N SER A 44 -0.03 24.97 -5.55
CA SER A 44 -1.31 25.60 -5.89
C SER A 44 -2.20 24.81 -6.85
N THR A 45 -1.63 23.90 -7.65
CA THR A 45 -2.35 23.22 -8.75
C THR A 45 -2.57 21.74 -8.49
N LEU A 46 -1.55 21.04 -7.96
CA LEU A 46 -1.57 19.59 -7.74
C LEU A 46 -2.70 19.10 -6.81
N PRO A 47 -3.08 19.83 -5.72
CA PRO A 47 -4.21 19.43 -4.88
C PRO A 47 -5.53 19.31 -5.65
N ALA A 48 -5.81 20.25 -6.57
CA ALA A 48 -7.01 20.22 -7.40
C ALA A 48 -6.93 19.11 -8.46
N ASN A 49 -5.76 18.91 -9.05
CA ASN A 49 -5.54 17.86 -10.05
C ASN A 49 -5.73 16.45 -9.46
N ALA A 50 -5.20 16.20 -8.26
CA ALA A 50 -5.35 14.90 -7.60
C ALA A 50 -6.80 14.65 -7.16
N SER A 51 -7.47 15.66 -6.58
CA SER A 51 -8.84 15.52 -6.06
C SER A 51 -9.92 15.41 -7.13
N SER A 52 -9.75 16.05 -8.29
CA SER A 52 -10.70 15.95 -9.40
C SER A 52 -10.47 14.72 -10.29
N SER A 53 -9.33 14.03 -10.12
CA SER A 53 -9.01 12.82 -10.86
C SER A 53 -9.83 11.63 -10.34
N PRO A 54 -10.47 10.82 -11.21
CA PRO A 54 -11.13 9.58 -10.79
C PRO A 54 -10.21 8.59 -10.06
N GLN A 55 -8.92 8.70 -10.34
CA GLN A 55 -7.83 7.90 -9.77
C GLN A 55 -7.35 8.41 -8.41
N LEU A 56 -7.80 9.61 -7.97
CA LEU A 56 -7.36 10.27 -6.75
C LEU A 56 -5.83 10.49 -6.72
N PHE A 57 -5.24 10.69 -7.90
CA PHE A 57 -3.81 10.76 -8.14
C PHE A 57 -3.50 11.80 -9.21
N ALA A 58 -2.39 12.52 -9.01
CA ALA A 58 -1.79 13.37 -10.03
C ALA A 58 -0.27 13.42 -9.87
N ALA A 59 0.43 13.56 -10.98
CA ALA A 59 1.84 13.92 -11.03
C ALA A 59 2.02 15.12 -11.97
N ALA A 60 2.96 16.01 -11.63
CA ALA A 60 3.23 17.20 -12.42
C ALA A 60 4.68 17.66 -12.25
N THR A 61 5.13 18.45 -13.23
CA THR A 61 6.45 19.08 -13.24
C THR A 61 6.27 20.58 -13.42
N ALA A 62 7.05 21.38 -12.70
CA ALA A 62 7.13 22.82 -12.90
C ALA A 62 8.58 23.25 -13.15
N GLY A 63 8.78 24.20 -14.06
CA GLY A 63 10.10 24.74 -14.40
C GLY A 63 10.90 23.87 -15.37
N GLN A 64 12.19 24.18 -15.47
CA GLN A 64 13.19 23.50 -16.29
C GLN A 64 14.50 23.38 -15.50
N SER A 65 15.37 22.45 -15.90
CA SER A 65 16.70 22.30 -15.29
C SER A 65 17.46 23.63 -15.30
N PRO A 66 18.13 24.02 -14.19
CA PRO A 66 18.40 23.23 -12.97
C PRO A 66 17.35 23.39 -11.85
N ASP A 67 16.27 24.12 -12.10
CA ASP A 67 15.25 24.48 -11.10
C ASP A 67 13.92 23.75 -11.29
N ALA A 68 13.92 22.65 -12.05
CA ALA A 68 12.75 21.80 -12.22
C ALA A 68 12.33 21.20 -10.88
N VAL A 69 11.01 21.09 -10.68
CA VAL A 69 10.40 20.39 -9.55
C VAL A 69 9.46 19.35 -10.11
N HIS A 70 9.64 18.11 -9.69
CA HIS A 70 8.77 16.99 -9.98
C HIS A 70 7.97 16.68 -8.72
N ALA A 71 6.66 16.47 -8.85
CA ALA A 71 5.80 16.10 -7.73
C ALA A 71 4.75 15.07 -8.11
N LEU A 72 4.35 14.25 -7.14
CA LEU A 72 3.17 13.41 -7.21
C LEU A 72 2.38 13.50 -5.91
N ALA A 73 1.07 13.32 -6.01
CA ALA A 73 0.17 13.21 -4.88
C ALA A 73 -0.80 12.06 -5.09
N LEU A 74 -1.03 11.28 -4.04
CA LEU A 74 -1.97 10.17 -4.02
C LEU A 74 -2.87 10.28 -2.79
N CYS A 75 -4.16 10.45 -2.99
CA CYS A 75 -5.16 10.35 -1.94
C CYS A 75 -5.55 8.87 -1.72
N ARG A 76 -5.89 8.50 -0.48
CA ARG A 76 -6.37 7.15 -0.17
C ARG A 76 -7.60 6.79 -1.02
N GLY A 77 -7.69 5.56 -1.50
CA GLY A 77 -8.69 5.20 -2.52
C GLY A 77 -10.16 5.30 -2.07
N ASP A 78 -10.42 5.50 -0.78
CA ASP A 78 -11.73 5.62 -0.12
C ASP A 78 -12.16 7.06 0.20
N PHE A 79 -11.48 8.10 -0.34
CA PHE A 79 -12.05 9.45 -0.27
C PHE A 79 -13.41 9.51 -0.98
N ALA A 80 -14.45 9.82 -0.22
CA ALA A 80 -15.80 10.09 -0.74
C ALA A 80 -16.03 11.57 -1.12
N ASN A 81 -15.13 12.47 -0.70
CA ASN A 81 -15.25 13.90 -0.89
C ASN A 81 -13.95 14.48 -1.46
N ASP A 82 -14.03 15.00 -2.69
CA ASP A 82 -12.91 15.62 -3.40
C ASP A 82 -12.26 16.74 -2.60
N THR A 83 -13.06 17.51 -1.84
CA THR A 83 -12.55 18.58 -0.97
C THR A 83 -11.62 18.04 0.10
N ALA A 84 -11.97 16.92 0.74
CA ALA A 84 -11.13 16.35 1.78
C ALA A 84 -9.79 15.84 1.21
N CYS A 85 -9.78 15.29 -0.01
CA CYS A 85 -8.55 14.90 -0.70
C CYS A 85 -7.69 16.12 -1.04
N ARG A 86 -8.31 17.15 -1.64
CA ARG A 86 -7.63 18.42 -1.97
C ARG A 86 -6.96 19.03 -0.74
N ASP A 87 -7.69 19.12 0.36
CA ASP A 87 -7.21 19.70 1.61
C ASP A 87 -6.06 18.89 2.21
N CYS A 88 -6.11 17.55 2.11
CA CYS A 88 -5.00 16.70 2.55
C CYS A 88 -3.72 16.96 1.75
N VAL A 89 -3.80 17.03 0.42
CA VAL A 89 -2.63 17.28 -0.43
C VAL A 89 -2.06 18.68 -0.18
N ALA A 90 -2.93 19.68 -0.05
CA ALA A 90 -2.51 21.05 0.28
C ALA A 90 -1.83 21.11 1.67
N ALA A 91 -2.40 20.45 2.68
CA ALA A 91 -1.82 20.35 4.01
C ALA A 91 -0.47 19.63 3.99
N SER A 92 -0.30 18.62 3.13
CA SER A 92 0.97 17.90 2.97
C SER A 92 2.08 18.80 2.41
N PHE A 93 1.77 19.68 1.44
CA PHE A 93 2.74 20.68 0.96
C PHE A 93 3.14 21.66 2.07
N GLN A 94 2.16 22.20 2.79
CA GLN A 94 2.40 23.10 3.92
C GLN A 94 3.19 22.42 5.05
N HIS A 95 2.94 21.14 5.30
CA HIS A 95 3.69 20.34 6.26
C HIS A 95 5.14 20.18 5.81
N ALA A 96 5.37 19.74 4.57
CA ALA A 96 6.71 19.59 4.00
C ALA A 96 7.53 20.88 4.08
N GLN A 97 6.94 22.03 3.71
CA GLN A 97 7.62 23.33 3.75
C GLN A 97 8.00 23.76 5.18
N ARG A 98 7.21 23.37 6.18
CA ARG A 98 7.50 23.67 7.60
C ARG A 98 8.57 22.74 8.18
N THR A 99 8.57 21.46 7.80
CA THR A 99 9.44 20.44 8.42
C THR A 99 10.74 20.18 7.66
N CYS A 100 10.75 20.41 6.35
CA CYS A 100 11.90 20.29 5.45
C CYS A 100 12.17 21.65 4.79
N PRO A 101 12.52 22.69 5.58
CA PRO A 101 12.67 24.04 5.05
C PRO A 101 13.80 24.07 4.02
N SER A 102 13.50 24.61 2.85
CA SER A 102 14.46 24.75 1.74
C SER A 102 14.99 23.45 1.12
N ASP A 103 14.50 22.27 1.49
CA ASP A 103 14.96 21.03 0.87
C ASP A 103 14.39 20.86 -0.54
N LYS A 104 15.23 20.44 -1.49
CA LYS A 104 14.82 20.12 -2.87
C LYS A 104 14.08 18.80 -2.99
N ALA A 105 13.80 18.12 -1.89
CA ALA A 105 13.01 16.90 -1.92
C ALA A 105 12.34 16.67 -0.57
N ALA A 106 11.09 16.22 -0.59
CA ALA A 106 10.40 15.75 0.59
C ALA A 106 9.36 14.68 0.24
N THR A 107 9.09 13.79 1.18
CA THR A 107 7.96 12.87 1.15
C THR A 107 7.16 13.01 2.43
N VAL A 108 5.84 13.12 2.31
CA VAL A 108 4.91 13.25 3.44
C VAL A 108 3.87 12.14 3.34
N TYR A 109 3.76 11.36 4.41
CA TYR A 109 2.68 10.40 4.63
C TYR A 109 1.73 11.01 5.65
N TYR A 110 0.61 11.54 5.16
CA TYR A 110 -0.32 12.32 5.95
C TYR A 110 -1.55 11.46 6.28
N GLU A 111 -1.65 10.95 7.51
CA GLU A 111 -2.88 10.38 8.05
C GLU A 111 -3.43 11.28 9.15
N TYR A 112 -4.73 11.17 9.46
CA TYR A 112 -5.36 11.98 10.51
C TYR A 112 -5.43 11.19 11.82
N ASP A 113 -5.31 11.87 12.96
CA ASP A 113 -5.18 11.27 14.30
C ASP A 113 -6.35 10.38 14.74
N ASN A 114 -7.50 10.45 14.05
CA ASN A 114 -8.66 9.61 14.35
C ASN A 114 -8.67 8.29 13.54
N ASP A 115 -7.67 8.04 12.70
CA ASP A 115 -7.48 6.87 11.81
C ASP A 115 -8.64 6.55 10.83
N GLN A 116 -9.82 7.13 11.05
CA GLN A 116 -11.02 6.98 10.26
C GLN A 116 -11.03 7.92 9.06
N ARG A 117 -10.42 9.11 9.17
CA ARG A 117 -10.35 10.04 8.05
C ARG A 117 -9.25 9.59 7.07
N PRO A 118 -9.56 9.47 5.76
CA PRO A 118 -8.57 9.07 4.77
C PRO A 118 -7.43 10.08 4.66
N GLY A 119 -6.22 9.54 4.59
CA GLY A 119 -4.98 10.29 4.44
C GLY A 119 -4.51 10.39 2.99
N CYS A 120 -3.37 11.04 2.75
CA CYS A 120 -2.76 11.16 1.44
C CYS A 120 -1.23 11.09 1.53
N VAL A 121 -0.62 10.84 0.38
CA VAL A 121 0.82 10.80 0.20
C VAL A 121 1.22 11.92 -0.76
N LEU A 122 2.27 12.65 -0.42
CA LEU A 122 2.90 13.66 -1.27
C LEU A 122 4.39 13.36 -1.39
N GLY A 123 4.93 13.47 -2.60
CA GLY A 123 6.36 13.47 -2.82
C GLY A 123 6.76 14.52 -3.84
N PHE A 124 7.85 15.24 -3.59
CA PHE A 124 8.49 16.10 -4.59
C PHE A 124 10.01 15.95 -4.55
N SER A 125 10.67 16.16 -5.69
CA SER A 125 12.13 16.25 -5.81
C SER A 125 12.53 17.15 -6.98
N GLY A 126 13.78 17.63 -6.98
CA GLY A 126 14.39 18.28 -8.15
C GLY A 126 14.83 17.29 -9.25
N ASP A 127 15.01 16.01 -8.91
CA ASP A 127 15.15 14.91 -9.87
C ASP A 127 13.82 14.17 -10.07
N ASP A 128 13.73 13.37 -11.14
CA ASP A 128 12.57 12.54 -11.47
C ASP A 128 12.74 11.07 -11.06
N GLY A 129 13.77 10.73 -10.28
CA GLY A 129 14.12 9.34 -9.97
C GLY A 129 13.01 8.62 -9.21
N PHE A 130 12.33 9.32 -8.30
CA PHE A 130 11.17 8.77 -7.57
C PHE A 130 9.92 8.61 -8.46
N LEU A 131 9.88 9.29 -9.61
CA LEU A 131 8.81 9.10 -10.58
C LEU A 131 8.94 7.78 -11.33
N ASN A 132 10.15 7.22 -11.42
CA ASN A 132 10.38 5.96 -12.12
C ASN A 132 9.69 4.78 -11.39
N PRO A 133 8.77 4.05 -12.04
CA PRO A 133 8.15 2.84 -11.50
C PRO A 133 9.15 1.83 -10.94
N ALA A 134 10.28 1.62 -11.64
CA ALA A 134 11.30 0.63 -11.26
C ALA A 134 12.03 0.99 -9.95
N ALA A 135 12.14 2.28 -9.63
CA ALA A 135 12.78 2.72 -8.39
C ALA A 135 12.00 2.26 -7.14
N ASN A 136 10.70 1.97 -7.26
CA ASN A 136 9.87 1.50 -6.15
C ASN A 136 10.05 0.02 -5.83
N LEU A 137 10.66 -0.73 -6.74
CA LEU A 137 10.93 -2.16 -6.55
C LEU A 137 12.20 -2.40 -5.73
N THR A 138 13.12 -1.43 -5.66
CA THR A 138 14.41 -1.59 -4.98
C THR A 138 14.82 -0.41 -4.08
N GLY A 139 14.30 0.78 -4.32
CA GLY A 139 14.62 2.00 -3.56
C GLY A 139 14.00 2.01 -2.16
N ASN A 140 14.77 2.48 -1.17
CA ASN A 140 14.31 2.73 0.20
C ASN A 140 14.24 4.23 0.53
N GLY A 141 14.48 5.12 -0.44
CA GLY A 141 14.61 6.57 -0.19
C GLY A 141 13.36 7.24 0.39
N THR A 142 12.19 6.61 0.25
CA THR A 142 10.91 7.09 0.79
C THR A 142 10.30 6.11 1.80
N LEU A 143 11.04 5.07 2.20
CA LEU A 143 10.51 4.02 3.07
C LEU A 143 10.20 4.56 4.46
N PHE A 144 8.97 4.34 4.93
CA PHE A 144 8.54 4.58 6.30
C PHE A 144 7.80 3.36 6.85
N GLN A 145 8.02 3.06 8.13
CA GLN A 145 7.37 1.96 8.83
C GLN A 145 6.90 2.41 10.20
N ALA A 146 5.67 2.04 10.56
CA ALA A 146 5.11 2.24 11.89
C ALA A 146 4.46 0.95 12.37
N TRP A 147 4.72 0.58 13.62
CA TRP A 147 4.23 -0.66 14.22
C TRP A 147 3.52 -0.34 15.53
N ASN A 148 2.36 -0.95 15.75
CA ASN A 148 1.72 -0.87 17.05
C ASN A 148 2.62 -1.54 18.11
N THR A 149 2.73 -0.93 19.29
CA THR A 149 3.58 -1.45 20.37
C THR A 149 2.96 -2.64 21.09
N GLY A 150 1.63 -2.79 21.02
CA GLY A 150 0.87 -3.93 21.54
C GLY A 150 0.86 -5.12 20.58
N ASN A 151 0.63 -6.30 21.15
CA ASN A 151 0.58 -7.56 20.43
C ASN A 151 -0.84 -8.14 20.41
N ILE A 152 -1.17 -8.83 19.33
CA ILE A 152 -2.35 -9.69 19.24
C ILE A 152 -2.12 -10.86 20.19
N SER A 153 -3.10 -11.14 21.05
CA SER A 153 -3.06 -12.30 21.94
C SER A 153 -3.40 -13.58 21.17
N GLY A 154 -2.58 -14.63 21.32
CA GLY A 154 -2.84 -15.93 20.69
C GLY A 154 -1.56 -16.66 20.28
N VAL A 155 -1.71 -17.66 19.41
CA VAL A 155 -0.60 -18.45 18.89
C VAL A 155 0.11 -17.65 17.78
N ALA A 156 1.36 -17.24 18.02
CA ALA A 156 2.12 -16.36 17.14
C ALA A 156 2.20 -16.84 15.68
N SER A 157 2.37 -18.14 15.45
CA SER A 157 2.44 -18.69 14.08
C SER A 157 1.12 -18.60 13.32
N VAL A 158 -0.01 -18.76 14.02
CA VAL A 158 -1.36 -18.64 13.42
C VAL A 158 -1.65 -17.17 13.09
N ILE A 159 -1.30 -16.26 14.00
CA ILE A 159 -1.46 -14.81 13.79
C ILE A 159 -0.60 -14.36 12.60
N ALA A 160 0.68 -14.76 12.58
CA ALA A 160 1.59 -14.41 11.50
C ALA A 160 1.09 -14.91 10.14
N ALA A 161 0.62 -16.16 10.07
CA ALA A 161 0.03 -16.71 8.86
C ALA A 161 -1.22 -15.93 8.42
N GLY A 162 -2.12 -15.61 9.36
CA GLY A 162 -3.34 -14.84 9.08
C GLY A 162 -3.06 -13.43 8.57
N VAL A 163 -2.09 -12.72 9.16
CA VAL A 163 -1.68 -11.38 8.69
C VAL A 163 -1.07 -11.45 7.29
N HIS A 164 -0.21 -12.44 7.01
CA HIS A 164 0.34 -12.62 5.66
C HIS A 164 -0.73 -13.00 4.63
N GLU A 165 -1.65 -13.90 4.97
CA GLU A 165 -2.77 -14.28 4.11
C GLU A 165 -3.65 -13.06 3.79
N LEU A 166 -4.00 -12.27 4.81
CA LEU A 166 -4.76 -11.04 4.66
C LEU A 166 -4.07 -10.04 3.73
N LEU A 167 -2.80 -9.71 4.01
CA LEU A 167 -2.06 -8.74 3.21
C LEU A 167 -1.85 -9.20 1.78
N THR A 168 -1.63 -10.50 1.55
CA THR A 168 -1.47 -11.08 0.21
C THR A 168 -2.76 -10.93 -0.60
N ALA A 169 -3.90 -11.31 -0.03
CA ALA A 169 -5.21 -11.14 -0.68
C ALA A 169 -5.49 -9.66 -1.00
N THR A 170 -5.15 -8.76 -0.08
CA THR A 170 -5.32 -7.31 -0.27
C THR A 170 -4.43 -6.78 -1.38
N SER A 171 -3.19 -7.27 -1.47
CA SER A 171 -2.25 -6.89 -2.53
C SER A 171 -2.77 -7.28 -3.91
N GLU A 172 -3.25 -8.53 -4.05
CA GLU A 172 -3.80 -9.04 -5.30
C GLU A 172 -5.00 -8.22 -5.76
N ASP A 173 -5.92 -7.91 -4.85
CA ASP A 173 -7.11 -7.10 -5.15
C ASP A 173 -6.72 -5.66 -5.53
N ALA A 174 -5.74 -5.06 -4.83
CA ALA A 174 -5.25 -3.72 -5.16
C ALA A 174 -4.57 -3.70 -6.53
N ALA A 175 -3.74 -4.68 -6.84
CA ALA A 175 -3.10 -4.81 -8.14
C ALA A 175 -4.11 -5.06 -9.26
N ALA A 176 -5.21 -5.78 -9.00
CA ALA A 176 -6.28 -6.02 -9.97
C ALA A 176 -7.19 -4.78 -10.21
N ASN A 177 -7.27 -3.85 -9.25
CA ASN A 177 -8.07 -2.64 -9.37
C ASN A 177 -7.44 -1.65 -10.37
N VAL A 178 -7.95 -1.64 -11.60
CA VAL A 178 -7.43 -0.80 -12.69
C VAL A 178 -7.65 0.70 -12.52
N THR A 179 -8.61 1.11 -11.69
CA THR A 179 -8.96 2.54 -11.56
C THR A 179 -8.10 3.24 -10.52
N ARG A 180 -7.98 2.65 -9.31
CA ARG A 180 -7.31 3.31 -8.17
C ARG A 180 -6.14 2.53 -7.60
N ARG A 181 -5.87 1.32 -8.10
CA ARG A 181 -4.90 0.37 -7.53
C ARG A 181 -5.02 0.25 -6.01
N TYR A 182 -6.26 0.16 -5.52
CA TYR A 182 -6.62 0.23 -4.11
C TYR A 182 -7.53 -0.92 -3.72
N ALA A 183 -7.29 -1.53 -2.57
CA ALA A 183 -8.18 -2.53 -2.00
C ALA A 183 -8.19 -2.51 -0.47
N THR A 184 -9.32 -2.93 0.10
CA THR A 184 -9.47 -3.25 1.51
C THR A 184 -10.02 -4.66 1.69
N VAL A 185 -9.41 -5.42 2.60
CA VAL A 185 -9.86 -6.78 2.93
C VAL A 185 -10.05 -6.88 4.43
N VAL A 186 -11.07 -7.63 4.85
CA VAL A 186 -11.33 -7.97 6.24
C VAL A 186 -11.25 -9.48 6.40
N MET A 187 -10.49 -9.95 7.39
CA MET A 187 -10.46 -11.35 7.76
C MET A 187 -11.31 -11.56 9.00
N ASP A 188 -12.31 -12.44 8.88
CA ASP A 188 -13.20 -12.86 9.96
C ASP A 188 -12.46 -13.85 10.89
N SER A 189 -11.44 -13.35 11.59
CA SER A 189 -10.65 -14.03 12.62
C SER A 189 -10.97 -13.52 14.03
N ALA A 190 -10.29 -14.06 15.04
CA ALA A 190 -10.36 -13.58 16.43
C ALA A 190 -8.96 -13.12 16.91
N PRO A 191 -8.68 -11.79 17.01
CA PRO A 191 -9.55 -10.67 16.64
C PRO A 191 -9.74 -10.56 15.11
N THR A 192 -10.76 -9.83 14.68
CA THR A 192 -10.95 -9.48 13.27
C THR A 192 -9.77 -8.62 12.79
N LEU A 193 -9.24 -8.94 11.61
CA LEU A 193 -8.14 -8.18 11.02
C LEU A 193 -8.62 -7.38 9.81
N TYR A 194 -8.10 -6.17 9.67
CA TYR A 194 -8.45 -5.22 8.62
C TYR A 194 -7.18 -4.86 7.87
N SER A 195 -7.23 -4.78 6.55
CA SER A 195 -6.09 -4.41 5.73
C SER A 195 -6.45 -3.47 4.60
N LEU A 196 -5.44 -2.73 4.16
CA LEU A 196 -5.45 -1.86 3.01
C LEU A 196 -4.14 -2.02 2.25
N ALA A 197 -4.24 -2.07 0.93
CA ALA A 197 -3.09 -1.96 0.05
C ALA A 197 -3.41 -0.94 -1.05
N GLN A 198 -2.41 -0.12 -1.41
CA GLN A 198 -2.58 0.87 -2.45
C GLN A 198 -1.29 1.09 -3.23
N CYS A 199 -1.40 1.30 -4.53
CA CYS A 199 -0.34 1.79 -5.40
C CYS A 199 -0.72 3.12 -6.06
N THR A 200 0.24 3.84 -6.62
CA THR A 200 -0.10 4.92 -7.56
C THR A 200 -0.71 4.31 -8.83
N PRO A 201 -1.82 4.87 -9.35
CA PRO A 201 -2.55 4.30 -10.49
C PRO A 201 -1.78 4.26 -11.82
N ASP A 202 -0.67 5.00 -11.94
CA ASP A 202 0.24 4.96 -13.09
C ASP A 202 1.11 3.69 -13.15
N LEU A 203 1.15 2.87 -12.09
CA LEU A 203 1.82 1.58 -12.12
C LEU A 203 1.02 0.51 -12.89
N SER A 204 1.75 -0.35 -13.61
CA SER A 204 1.18 -1.58 -14.16
C SER A 204 0.71 -2.51 -13.03
N ALA A 205 -0.16 -3.47 -13.35
CA ALA A 205 -0.62 -4.45 -12.35
C ALA A 205 0.56 -5.25 -11.78
N GLY A 206 1.52 -5.61 -12.64
CA GLY A 206 2.73 -6.34 -12.26
C GLY A 206 3.64 -5.52 -11.35
N ASP A 207 3.89 -4.24 -11.69
CA ASP A 207 4.74 -3.37 -10.86
C ASP A 207 4.09 -3.05 -9.51
N CYS A 208 2.76 -2.83 -9.51
CA CYS A 208 2.01 -2.64 -8.27
C CYS A 208 2.10 -3.88 -7.38
N GLN A 209 1.84 -5.07 -7.94
CA GLN A 209 1.94 -6.33 -7.19
C GLN A 209 3.36 -6.57 -6.67
N ALA A 210 4.38 -6.34 -7.47
CA ALA A 210 5.78 -6.51 -7.06
C ALA A 210 6.17 -5.54 -5.94
N CYS A 211 5.73 -4.28 -6.02
CA CYS A 211 5.94 -3.28 -4.97
C CYS A 211 5.28 -3.70 -3.65
N LEU A 212 4.00 -4.09 -3.70
CA LEU A 212 3.25 -4.50 -2.52
C LEU A 212 3.80 -5.79 -1.90
N GLN A 213 4.15 -6.79 -2.71
CA GLN A 213 4.77 -8.04 -2.25
C GLN A 213 6.11 -7.79 -1.55
N ARG A 214 6.90 -6.83 -2.05
CA ARG A 214 8.12 -6.41 -1.37
C ARG A 214 7.82 -5.86 0.02
N LEU A 215 6.83 -4.98 0.18
CA LEU A 215 6.46 -4.44 1.49
C LEU A 215 5.94 -5.54 2.43
N ILE A 216 5.14 -6.47 1.89
CA ILE A 216 4.66 -7.64 2.65
C ILE A 216 5.83 -8.51 3.11
N GLY A 217 6.87 -8.68 2.29
CA GLY A 217 8.09 -9.39 2.65
C GLY A 217 8.89 -8.73 3.79
N MET A 218 8.63 -7.46 4.11
CA MET A 218 9.22 -6.77 5.26
C MET A 218 8.45 -7.03 6.57
N VAL A 219 7.21 -7.52 6.48
CA VAL A 219 6.45 -8.01 7.63
C VAL A 219 7.06 -9.36 8.03
N ASN A 220 7.64 -9.43 9.23
CA ASN A 220 8.32 -10.63 9.74
C ASN A 220 7.56 -11.23 10.92
N ALA A 221 8.06 -12.34 11.47
CA ALA A 221 7.43 -13.05 12.58
C ALA A 221 7.18 -12.17 13.83
N THR A 222 7.96 -11.12 14.04
CA THR A 222 7.85 -10.21 15.19
C THR A 222 6.91 -9.03 14.92
N THR A 223 6.80 -8.59 13.68
CA THR A 223 5.94 -7.46 13.29
C THR A 223 4.53 -7.90 12.89
N SER A 224 4.38 -9.12 12.38
CA SER A 224 3.08 -9.72 12.05
C SER A 224 2.20 -10.00 13.27
N VAL A 225 2.76 -10.11 14.48
CA VAL A 225 2.00 -10.32 15.72
C VAL A 225 1.55 -9.02 16.40
N ARG A 226 1.85 -7.86 15.82
CA ARG A 226 1.44 -6.55 16.36
C ARG A 226 -0.05 -6.31 16.13
N LEU A 227 -0.66 -5.47 16.97
CA LEU A 227 -2.05 -5.05 16.78
C LEU A 227 -2.30 -4.28 15.48
N GLY A 228 -1.23 -3.80 14.84
CA GLY A 228 -1.26 -3.14 13.56
C GLY A 228 0.14 -2.78 13.05
N GLY A 229 0.22 -2.53 11.76
CA GLY A 229 1.46 -2.22 11.07
C GLY A 229 1.20 -1.46 9.78
N ARG A 230 2.04 -0.48 9.50
CA ARG A 230 1.99 0.38 8.33
C ARG A 230 3.36 0.42 7.68
N ILE A 231 3.42 0.17 6.38
CA ILE A 231 4.64 0.29 5.59
C ILE A 231 4.30 1.11 4.36
N PHE A 232 5.05 2.19 4.18
CA PHE A 232 4.90 3.09 3.05
C PHE A 232 6.20 3.18 2.27
N VAL A 233 6.08 3.09 0.95
CA VAL A 233 6.96 3.80 0.00
C VAL A 233 6.09 4.72 -0.83
N LEU A 234 6.68 5.73 -1.46
CA LEU A 234 5.92 6.83 -2.10
C LEU A 234 4.88 6.33 -3.12
N ARG A 235 5.13 5.18 -3.75
CA ARG A 235 4.30 4.64 -4.83
C ARG A 235 3.50 3.40 -4.48
N CYS A 236 3.73 2.80 -3.31
CA CYS A 236 2.86 1.74 -2.80
C CYS A 236 2.91 1.67 -1.27
N ASN A 237 1.82 1.25 -0.65
CA ASN A 237 1.76 1.08 0.80
C ASN A 237 0.86 -0.08 1.19
N VAL A 238 1.14 -0.64 2.37
CA VAL A 238 0.33 -1.65 3.03
C VAL A 238 0.08 -1.26 4.47
N ARG A 239 -1.14 -1.53 4.93
CA ARG A 239 -1.56 -1.31 6.32
C ARG A 239 -2.41 -2.49 6.76
N PHE A 240 -2.17 -2.96 7.99
CA PHE A 240 -3.12 -3.82 8.69
C PHE A 240 -3.35 -3.31 10.11
N GLU A 241 -4.55 -3.54 10.63
CA GLU A 241 -4.95 -3.15 11.98
C GLU A 241 -5.95 -4.19 12.53
N THR A 242 -6.11 -4.21 13.85
CA THR A 242 -7.15 -4.99 14.56
C THR A 242 -8.46 -4.23 14.76
N PHE A 243 -8.55 -3.02 14.20
CA PHE A 243 -9.74 -2.18 14.19
C PHE A 243 -10.00 -1.66 12.78
N MET A 244 -11.24 -1.27 12.52
CA MET A 244 -11.64 -0.73 11.22
C MET A 244 -11.20 0.74 11.08
N PHE A 245 -10.49 1.08 10.00
CA PHE A 245 -9.93 2.40 9.71
C PHE A 245 -10.34 2.96 8.33
N PHE A 246 -11.35 2.35 7.73
CA PHE A 246 -12.00 2.73 6.48
C PHE A 246 -13.50 2.45 6.62
N ASP A 247 -14.36 3.13 5.85
CA ASP A 247 -15.81 3.07 6.08
C ASP A 247 -16.47 1.79 5.54
N HIS A 248 -15.98 1.25 4.42
CA HIS A 248 -16.60 0.12 3.74
C HIS A 248 -15.56 -0.90 3.26
N PRO A 249 -15.54 -2.15 3.76
CA PRO A 249 -14.65 -3.18 3.25
C PRO A 249 -15.07 -3.59 1.83
N MET A 250 -14.09 -3.76 0.94
CA MET A 250 -14.36 -4.24 -0.42
C MET A 250 -14.51 -5.76 -0.49
N ARG A 251 -13.81 -6.50 0.38
CA ARG A 251 -13.87 -7.96 0.43
C ARG A 251 -13.74 -8.48 1.86
N ARG A 252 -14.38 -9.62 2.14
CA ARG A 252 -14.19 -10.41 3.36
C ARG A 252 -13.63 -11.79 3.05
N ILE A 253 -12.76 -12.30 3.92
CA ILE A 253 -12.16 -13.64 3.83
C ILE A 253 -12.20 -14.32 5.21
N SER A 254 -12.03 -15.64 5.23
CA SER A 254 -11.87 -16.42 6.46
C SER A 254 -10.46 -17.01 6.52
N PRO A 255 -9.87 -17.21 7.72
CA PRO A 255 -8.54 -17.80 7.84
C PRO A 255 -8.46 -19.20 7.23
N SER A 256 -7.41 -19.47 6.45
CA SER A 256 -7.18 -20.81 5.88
C SER A 256 -6.99 -21.90 6.94
N SER A 257 -6.58 -21.56 8.16
CA SER A 257 -6.46 -22.51 9.29
C SER A 257 -7.80 -23.10 9.73
N ASN A 258 -8.91 -22.44 9.40
CA ASN A 258 -10.27 -22.88 9.72
C ASN A 258 -10.92 -23.67 8.58
N ALA A 259 -10.21 -23.83 7.44
CA ALA A 259 -10.70 -24.68 6.36
C ALA A 259 -10.84 -26.12 6.87
N PRO A 260 -11.96 -26.81 6.62
CA PRO A 260 -12.09 -28.23 6.90
C PRO A 260 -10.91 -28.96 6.28
N ALA A 261 -10.24 -29.83 7.05
CA ALA A 261 -9.19 -30.68 6.52
C ALA A 261 -9.71 -31.35 5.23
N PRO A 262 -8.94 -31.38 4.12
CA PRO A 262 -9.30 -32.16 2.96
C PRO A 262 -9.64 -33.58 3.43
N PRO A 263 -10.72 -34.21 2.94
CA PRO A 263 -11.02 -35.57 3.31
C PRO A 263 -9.76 -36.40 3.07
N THR A 264 -9.28 -37.06 4.13
CA THR A 264 -8.15 -37.98 4.07
C THR A 264 -8.59 -39.21 3.28
N GLY A 265 -8.71 -39.03 1.97
CA GLY A 265 -8.80 -40.13 1.02
C GLY A 265 -7.53 -40.94 1.19
N LYS A 266 -7.67 -42.11 1.80
CA LYS A 266 -6.63 -43.15 1.79
C LYS A 266 -6.39 -43.50 0.32
N SER A 267 -5.50 -42.77 -0.33
CA SER A 267 -5.03 -43.14 -1.65
C SER A 267 -4.13 -44.35 -1.46
N THR A 268 -4.71 -45.53 -1.57
CA THR A 268 -3.98 -46.79 -1.65
C THR A 268 -3.11 -46.70 -2.89
N LEU A 269 -1.84 -46.32 -2.71
CA LEU A 269 -0.82 -46.39 -3.75
C LEU A 269 -0.62 -47.86 -4.09
N TRP A 270 -1.30 -48.34 -5.13
CA TRP A 270 -0.97 -49.60 -5.77
C TRP A 270 0.40 -49.44 -6.42
N PHE A 271 1.44 -49.93 -5.74
CA PHE A 271 2.76 -50.11 -6.33
C PHE A 271 2.64 -51.17 -7.44
N LEU A 272 2.36 -50.74 -8.66
CA LEU A 272 2.66 -51.55 -9.83
C LEU A 272 4.19 -51.48 -10.02
N SER A 273 4.89 -52.52 -9.60
CA SER A 273 6.31 -52.70 -9.90
C SER A 273 6.55 -52.55 -11.40
N PRO A 274 7.44 -51.64 -11.86
CA PRO A 274 7.80 -51.60 -13.25
C PRO A 274 8.68 -52.81 -13.56
N SER A 275 8.23 -53.69 -14.47
CA SER A 275 9.14 -54.63 -15.11
C SER A 275 10.11 -53.85 -15.99
N ILE A 276 11.37 -53.76 -15.55
CA ILE A 276 12.47 -53.21 -16.33
C ILE A 276 12.74 -54.16 -17.50
N ARG A 277 12.35 -53.76 -18.72
CA ARG A 277 12.89 -54.34 -19.95
C ARG A 277 14.05 -53.47 -20.43
N ARG A 278 15.22 -54.10 -20.60
CA ARG A 278 16.41 -53.52 -21.23
C ARG A 278 16.06 -53.05 -22.64
N CYS A 279 16.26 -51.77 -22.93
CA CYS A 279 16.19 -51.24 -24.29
C CYS A 279 17.61 -51.17 -24.88
N THR A 280 17.81 -51.84 -26.01
CA THR A 280 18.95 -51.64 -26.91
C THR A 280 18.58 -50.62 -27.99
N ASN A 281 19.41 -49.60 -28.13
CA ASN A 281 19.49 -48.56 -29.18
C ASN A 281 18.48 -48.60 -30.34
N THR A 282 17.48 -47.71 -30.32
CA THR A 282 17.13 -46.80 -31.44
C THR A 282 16.09 -45.77 -30.97
N ILE A 283 16.13 -44.56 -31.54
CA ILE A 283 15.34 -43.38 -31.15
C ILE A 283 13.88 -43.56 -31.56
N GLU A 284 12.92 -43.41 -30.63
CA GLU A 284 11.54 -43.01 -30.98
C GLU A 284 10.74 -42.38 -29.83
N ARG A 285 9.87 -41.44 -30.24
CA ARG A 285 8.96 -40.52 -29.54
C ARG A 285 8.57 -40.82 -28.07
N LEU A 286 8.75 -39.80 -27.22
CA LEU A 286 8.13 -39.71 -25.89
C LEU A 286 6.61 -39.48 -26.02
N GLN A 287 5.80 -40.54 -25.90
CA GLN A 287 4.35 -40.40 -25.71
C GLN A 287 4.02 -40.20 -24.22
N ILE A 288 3.74 -38.95 -23.84
CA ILE A 288 3.20 -38.62 -22.53
C ILE A 288 1.70 -38.99 -22.53
N HIS A 289 1.33 -40.06 -21.82
CA HIS A 289 -0.07 -40.37 -21.55
C HIS A 289 -0.57 -39.47 -20.42
N LEU A 290 -1.45 -38.52 -20.74
CA LEU A 290 -2.11 -37.67 -19.76
C LEU A 290 -3.20 -38.49 -19.05
N LEU A 291 -2.97 -38.86 -17.78
CA LEU A 291 -3.96 -39.51 -16.94
C LEU A 291 -4.97 -38.48 -16.44
N VAL A 292 -6.17 -38.48 -17.03
CA VAL A 292 -7.33 -37.73 -16.52
C VAL A 292 -7.98 -38.57 -15.43
N VAL A 293 -7.92 -38.10 -14.18
CA VAL A 293 -8.60 -38.74 -13.05
C VAL A 293 -10.02 -38.18 -12.98
N VAL A 294 -11.01 -39.00 -13.33
CA VAL A 294 -12.44 -38.68 -13.12
C VAL A 294 -12.86 -39.26 -11.76
N PRO A 295 -13.39 -38.48 -10.82
CA PRO A 295 -13.90 -39.01 -9.56
C PRO A 295 -15.21 -39.77 -9.81
N ILE A 296 -15.26 -41.05 -9.41
CA ILE A 296 -16.50 -41.81 -9.31
C ILE A 296 -17.12 -41.47 -7.96
N LEU A 297 -18.29 -40.81 -7.98
CA LEU A 297 -19.16 -40.67 -6.81
C LEU A 297 -19.90 -42.01 -6.61
N ILE A 298 -19.72 -42.61 -5.43
CA ILE A 298 -20.61 -43.64 -4.89
C ILE A 298 -21.37 -42.99 -3.74
#